data_AF-A0A9W8AT81-F1
#
_entry.id   AF-A0A9W8AT81-F1
#
_cell.length_a   1.000
_cell.length_b   1.000
_cell.length_c   1.000
_cell.angle_alpha   90.00
_cell.angle_beta   90.00
_cell.angle_gamma   90.00
#
_symmetry.space_group_name_H-M   'P 1'
#
loop_
_entity.id
_entity.type
_entity.pdbx_description
1 polymer ?
#
loop_
_entity_poly.entity_id
_entity_poly.type
_entity_poly.pdbx_seq_one_letter_code
_entity_poly.pdbx_strand_id
1 'polypeptide(L)'
;KPYQVNMLVGGYDAKAGSSLYWIDYLGAMTKIPYAAHGYAAFYCMSVFDRYYDEDLTLDDAKDIIRKCLGEIERRFIINLSSFSIKLINKDGISEITL
;
A
#
# COMPACT_ATOMS: atom_id res chain seq x y z
N LYS A 1 18.37 -16.38 12.81
CA LYS A 1 18.84 -15.31 11.88
C LYS A 1 17.61 -14.53 11.45
N PRO A 2 17.66 -13.18 11.35
CA PRO A 2 16.55 -12.39 10.85
C PRO A 2 16.22 -12.78 9.40
N TYR A 3 14.93 -12.84 9.06
CA TYR A 3 14.48 -12.97 7.68
C TYR A 3 14.54 -11.60 7.02
N GLN A 4 15.20 -11.47 5.87
CA GLN A 4 15.29 -10.20 5.13
C GLN A 4 14.01 -9.93 4.33
N VAL A 5 12.88 -9.84 5.03
CA VAL A 5 11.55 -9.63 4.44
C VAL A 5 10.87 -8.50 5.19
N ASN A 6 10.29 -7.58 4.44
CA ASN A 6 9.41 -6.55 4.98
C ASN A 6 7.98 -6.86 4.55
N MET A 7 7.02 -6.80 5.46
CA MET A 7 5.64 -7.20 5.19
C MET A 7 4.67 -6.04 5.35
N LEU A 8 3.70 -6.00 4.44
CA LEU A 8 2.44 -5.28 4.61
C LEU A 8 1.35 -6.32 4.73
N VAL A 9 0.67 -6.36 5.88
CA VAL A 9 -0.41 -7.31 6.14
C VAL A 9 -1.71 -6.54 6.19
N GLY A 10 -2.47 -6.60 5.09
CA GLY A 10 -3.80 -6.03 4.98
C GLY A 10 -4.89 -7.11 5.18
N GLY A 11 -6.00 -6.74 5.79
CA GLY A 11 -7.13 -7.62 6.01
C GLY A 11 -8.43 -6.88 6.28
N TYR A 12 -9.54 -7.61 6.23
CA TYR A 12 -10.86 -7.12 6.61
C TYR A 12 -11.47 -8.06 7.64
N ASP A 13 -12.02 -7.50 8.71
CA ASP A 13 -12.81 -8.20 9.71
C ASP A 13 -14.21 -7.58 9.83
N ALA A 14 -15.22 -8.41 10.05
CA ALA A 14 -16.61 -7.95 10.10
C ALA A 14 -16.92 -7.02 11.30
N LYS A 15 -16.14 -7.11 12.39
CA LYS A 15 -16.31 -6.27 13.58
C LYS A 15 -15.34 -5.09 13.57
N ALA A 16 -14.09 -5.31 13.16
CA ALA A 16 -13.03 -4.30 13.22
C ALA A 16 -12.81 -3.51 11.92
N GLY A 17 -13.47 -3.90 10.83
CA GLY A 17 -13.31 -3.29 9.51
C GLY A 17 -11.98 -3.62 8.85
N SER A 18 -11.54 -2.77 7.93
CA SER A 18 -10.23 -2.89 7.28
C SER A 18 -9.09 -2.58 8.25
N SER A 19 -8.00 -3.33 8.15
CA SER A 19 -6.78 -3.09 8.92
C SER A 19 -5.55 -3.33 8.07
N LEU A 20 -4.52 -2.51 8.27
CA LEU A 20 -3.22 -2.65 7.64
C LEU A 20 -2.13 -2.62 8.73
N TYR A 21 -1.25 -3.60 8.69
CA TYR A 21 -0.11 -3.73 9.57
C TYR A 21 1.19 -3.64 8.78
N TRP A 22 2.07 -2.75 9.21
CA TRP A 22 3.44 -2.64 8.71
C TRP A 22 4.35 -3.45 9.62
N ILE A 23 5.18 -4.31 9.02
CA ILE A 23 6.11 -5.17 9.74
C ILE A 23 7.48 -5.08 9.09
N ASP A 24 8.51 -4.74 9.86
CA ASP A 24 9.90 -4.73 9.39
C ASP A 24 10.57 -6.10 9.46
N TYR A 25 11.78 -6.18 8.91
CA TYR A 25 12.61 -7.39 8.89
C TYR A 25 13.11 -7.85 10.27
N LEU A 26 12.91 -7.06 11.33
CA LEU A 26 13.21 -7.42 12.72
C LEU A 26 11.95 -7.88 13.48
N GLY A 27 10.77 -7.73 12.88
CA GLY A 27 9.48 -8.08 13.47
C GLY A 27 8.80 -6.94 14.23
N ALA A 28 9.29 -5.71 14.13
CA ALA A 28 8.57 -4.56 14.67
C ALA A 28 7.28 -4.37 13.87
N MET A 29 6.15 -4.30 14.57
CA MET A 29 4.82 -4.27 13.97
C MET A 29 4.02 -3.08 14.46
N THR A 30 3.34 -2.39 13.54
CA THR A 30 2.39 -1.32 13.87
C THR A 30 1.17 -1.34 12.95
N LYS A 31 -0.01 -0.99 13.48
CA LYS A 31 -1.22 -0.79 12.68
C LYS A 31 -1.23 0.65 12.17
N ILE A 32 -1.33 0.84 10.85
CA ILE A 32 -1.26 2.16 10.21
C ILE A 32 -2.25 2.28 9.05
N PRO A 33 -2.70 3.51 8.70
CA PRO A 33 -3.71 3.72 7.65
C PRO A 33 -3.21 3.43 6.23
N TYR A 34 -1.92 3.67 5.98
CA TYR A 34 -1.26 3.44 4.69
C TYR A 34 0.22 3.15 4.93
N ALA A 35 0.85 2.50 3.95
CA ALA A 35 2.23 2.07 4.09
C ALA A 35 2.88 1.75 2.75
N ALA A 36 4.19 1.85 2.69
CA ALA A 36 5.00 1.30 1.61
C ALA A 36 6.32 0.76 2.15
N HIS A 37 6.92 -0.18 1.42
CA HIS A 37 8.24 -0.75 1.69
C HIS A 37 9.15 -0.61 0.46
N GLY A 38 10.45 -0.77 0.68
CA GLY A 38 11.48 -0.64 -0.35
C GLY A 38 11.75 0.80 -0.76
N TYR A 39 12.65 1.00 -1.72
CA TYR A 39 13.09 2.34 -2.11
C TYR A 39 11.97 3.21 -2.70
N ALA A 40 10.98 2.61 -3.36
CA ALA A 40 9.83 3.33 -3.88
C ALA A 40 8.95 3.94 -2.77
N ALA A 41 9.07 3.47 -1.52
CA ALA A 41 8.31 3.99 -0.40
C ALA A 41 8.54 5.48 -0.16
N PHE A 42 9.74 6.00 -0.38
CA PHE A 42 10.02 7.43 -0.21
C PHE A 42 9.16 8.32 -1.11
N TYR A 43 8.79 7.83 -2.29
CA TYR A 43 7.88 8.54 -3.19
C TYR A 43 6.43 8.34 -2.77
N CYS A 44 6.01 7.08 -2.56
CA CYS A 44 4.62 6.75 -2.23
C CYS A 44 4.15 7.38 -0.92
N MET A 45 4.99 7.38 0.13
CA MET A 45 4.62 7.92 1.44
C MET A 45 4.24 9.40 1.35
N SER A 46 4.97 10.21 0.55
CA SER A 46 4.65 11.63 0.35
C SER A 46 3.31 11.86 -0.38
N VAL A 47 2.93 10.93 -1.27
CA VAL A 47 1.63 10.97 -1.95
C VAL A 47 0.53 10.56 -0.97
N PHE A 48 0.75 9.51 -0.18
CA PHE A 48 -0.21 9.10 0.84
C PHE A 48 -0.45 10.20 1.88
N ASP A 49 0.60 10.79 2.45
CA ASP A 49 0.49 11.88 3.44
C ASP A 49 -0.33 13.08 2.92
N ARG A 50 -0.34 13.31 1.60
CA ARG A 50 -1.03 14.45 0.99
C ARG A 50 -2.48 14.16 0.62
N TYR A 51 -2.78 12.95 0.16
CA TYR A 51 -4.08 12.62 -0.45
C TYR A 51 -4.90 11.61 0.34
N TYR A 52 -4.32 10.99 1.37
CA TYR A 52 -5.06 10.07 2.23
C TYR A 52 -6.13 10.82 3.03
N ASP A 53 -7.30 10.18 3.12
CA ASP A 53 -8.42 10.59 3.97
C ASP A 53 -9.10 9.32 4.52
N GLU A 54 -9.81 9.43 5.64
CA GLU A 54 -10.51 8.29 6.25
C GLU A 54 -11.71 7.81 5.40
N ASP A 55 -12.33 8.71 4.63
CA ASP A 55 -13.55 8.46 3.86
C ASP A 55 -13.30 8.21 2.36
N LEU A 56 -12.10 7.74 2.00
CA LEU A 56 -11.73 7.45 0.60
C LEU A 56 -12.66 6.42 -0.05
N THR A 57 -13.14 6.74 -1.26
CA THR A 57 -13.78 5.75 -2.11
C THR A 57 -12.74 4.86 -2.81
N LEU A 58 -13.19 3.76 -3.42
CA LEU A 58 -12.32 2.91 -4.23
C LEU A 58 -11.66 3.68 -5.39
N ASP A 59 -12.39 4.60 -6.01
CA ASP A 59 -11.87 5.37 -7.14
C ASP A 59 -10.85 6.42 -6.69
N ASP A 60 -11.07 7.06 -5.53
CA ASP A 60 -10.06 7.94 -4.92
C ASP A 60 -8.79 7.16 -4.58
N ALA A 61 -8.92 5.97 -3.99
CA ALA A 61 -7.79 5.11 -3.67
C ALA A 61 -7.02 4.70 -4.95
N LYS A 62 -7.71 4.34 -6.03
CA LYS A 62 -7.08 4.05 -7.32
C LYS A 62 -6.33 5.27 -7.86
N ASP A 63 -6.90 6.46 -7.77
CA ASP A 63 -6.25 7.70 -8.19
C ASP A 63 -4.99 8.00 -7.39
N ILE A 64 -5.00 7.76 -6.08
CA ILE A 64 -3.81 7.88 -5.23
C ILE A 64 -2.73 6.89 -5.69
N ILE A 65 -3.08 5.63 -5.95
CA ILE A 65 -2.12 4.64 -6.46
C ILE A 65 -1.58 5.06 -7.83
N ARG A 66 -2.41 5.55 -8.76
CA ARG A 66 -1.94 6.08 -10.06
C ARG A 66 -0.93 7.21 -9.88
N LYS A 67 -1.14 8.11 -8.91
CA LYS A 67 -0.17 9.17 -8.58
C LYS A 67 1.15 8.58 -8.06
N CYS A 68 1.10 7.60 -7.17
CA CYS A 68 2.30 6.89 -6.71
C CYS A 68 3.08 6.27 -7.87
N LEU A 69 2.40 5.57 -8.78
CA LEU A 69 3.02 4.96 -9.95
C LEU A 69 3.66 6.01 -10.87
N GLY A 70 3.00 7.15 -11.08
CA GLY A 70 3.56 8.25 -11.86
C GLY A 70 4.81 8.87 -11.23
N GLU A 71 4.89 8.97 -9.89
CA GLU A 71 6.10 9.43 -9.20
C GLU A 71 7.24 8.40 -9.30
N ILE A 72 6.93 7.11 -9.19
CA ILE A 72 7.90 6.03 -9.39
C ILE A 72 8.44 6.06 -10.82
N GLU A 73 7.58 6.08 -11.83
CA GLU A 73 7.98 6.08 -13.24
C GLU A 73 8.91 7.25 -13.59
N ARG A 74 8.66 8.43 -13.00
CA ARG A 74 9.45 9.64 -13.27
C ARG A 74 10.78 9.70 -12.53
N ARG A 75 10.84 9.18 -11.30
CA ARG A 75 11.96 9.44 -10.37
C ARG A 75 12.73 8.19 -9.96
N PHE A 76 12.16 7.01 -10.12
CA PHE A 76 12.80 5.78 -9.75
C PHE A 76 13.69 5.27 -10.88
N ILE A 77 14.97 5.04 -10.57
CA ILE A 77 15.97 4.64 -11.57
C ILE A 77 15.71 3.25 -12.16
N ILE A 78 15.02 2.40 -11.42
CA ILE A 78 14.64 1.07 -11.87
C ILE A 78 13.28 1.17 -12.54
N ASN A 79 13.22 0.76 -13.81
CA ASN A 79 11.96 0.65 -14.52
C ASN A 79 11.17 -0.57 -14.01
N LEU A 80 10.06 -0.32 -13.33
CA LEU A 80 9.11 -1.34 -12.90
C LEU A 80 7.99 -1.46 -13.93
N SER A 81 8.00 -2.55 -14.71
CA SER A 81 7.14 -2.71 -15.89
C SER A 81 5.69 -3.13 -15.58
N SER A 82 5.42 -3.64 -14.38
CA SER A 82 4.09 -4.12 -14.00
C SER A 82 3.87 -4.07 -12.51
N PHE A 83 2.62 -3.84 -12.12
CA PHE A 83 2.16 -3.81 -10.74
C PHE A 83 0.91 -4.69 -10.62
N SER A 84 0.87 -5.56 -9.61
CA SER A 84 -0.34 -6.30 -9.23
C SER A 84 -1.02 -5.56 -8.08
N ILE A 85 -2.32 -5.35 -8.20
CA ILE A 85 -3.09 -4.55 -7.26
C ILE A 85 -4.27 -5.37 -6.78
N LYS A 86 -4.35 -5.53 -5.47
CA LYS A 86 -5.37 -6.33 -4.81
C LYS A 86 -6.28 -5.46 -3.97
N LEU A 87 -7.58 -5.62 -4.16
CA LEU A 87 -8.61 -5.05 -3.32
C LEU A 87 -9.02 -6.09 -2.28
N ILE A 88 -9.01 -5.67 -1.01
CA ILE A 88 -9.48 -6.47 0.12
C ILE A 88 -10.68 -5.76 0.72
N ASN A 89 -11.82 -6.44 0.79
CA ASN A 89 -13.04 -5.90 1.39
C ASN A 89 -13.86 -7.04 2.04
N LYS A 90 -15.09 -6.73 2.46
CA LYS A 90 -16.02 -7.69 3.06
C LYS A 90 -16.34 -8.90 2.17
N ASP A 91 -16.22 -8.75 0.85
CA ASP A 91 -16.54 -9.78 -0.14
C ASP A 91 -15.32 -10.66 -0.47
N GLY A 92 -14.14 -10.33 0.09
CA GLY A 92 -12.91 -11.10 -0.02
C GLY A 92 -11.78 -10.33 -0.70
N ILE A 93 -10.96 -11.07 -1.46
CA ILE A 93 -9.78 -10.55 -2.16
C ILE A 93 -10.02 -10.64 -3.66
N SER A 94 -9.83 -9.54 -4.38
CA SER A 94 -9.89 -9.49 -5.84
C SER A 94 -8.70 -8.73 -6.41
N GLU A 95 -8.30 -9.06 -7.64
CA GLU A 95 -7.33 -8.27 -8.39
C GLU A 95 -8.06 -7.21 -9.20
N ILE A 96 -7.51 -6.00 -9.23
CA ILE A 96 -8.10 -4.86 -9.93
C ILE A 96 -7.07 -4.19 -10.84
N THR A 97 -7.57 -3.59 -11.92
CA THR A 97 -6.76 -2.80 -12.85
C THR A 97 -6.92 -1.30 -12.55
N LEU A 98 -5.86 -0.53 -12.78
CA LEU A 98 -5.86 0.93 -12.76
C LEU A 98 -6.20 1.52 -14.12
#